data_AF-A0A6I2QXD6-F1
#
_entry.id   AF-A0A6I2QXD6-F1
#
_cell.length_a   1.000
_cell.length_b   1.000
_cell.length_c   1.000
_cell.angle_alpha   90.00
_cell.angle_beta   90.00
_cell.angle_gamma   90.00
#
_symmetry.space_group_name_H-M   'P 1'
#
loop_
_entity.id
_entity.type
_entity.pdbx_description
1 polymer ?
#
loop_
_entity_poly.entity_id
_entity_poly.type
_entity_poly.pdbx_seq_one_letter_code
_entity_poly.pdbx_strand_id
1 'polypeptide(L)'
;MNNSLTKITYETSLGTVELDFQTVKNYLVRGQADKITDQEVILFMKTCQAQKLNPFAQGEAYLIKFGSDPAQMVVGKDAYMRRAEENPAYRGHKSGIVVLRGDQVIQKEGTCLYPGETLLGGWCRVHRIRTGGAGEEIFKEVSLKEYDKGQANWKTKPCTMIEKVAVSQALRAAFPKDYEGMYVAEEVSEQGYTDAEYENMGTVGGEEPIDMTPISQDQRKALFKMVHEKLGKEQGNGLIQAVLAEFSLDSTNGMPVSTYHKVLDRVMEVLESCDSEASSTDDAEGPAE
;
A
#
# COMPACT_ATOMS: atom_id res chain seq x y z
N MET A 1 11.82 -11.19 -21.75
CA MET A 1 10.65 -11.06 -20.86
C MET A 1 10.37 -12.44 -20.26
N ASN A 2 10.92 -12.73 -19.08
CA ASN A 2 10.63 -13.98 -18.34
C ASN A 2 9.79 -13.61 -17.10
N ASN A 3 8.47 -13.76 -17.22
CA ASN A 3 7.51 -13.52 -16.15
C ASN A 3 7.41 -14.76 -15.25
N SER A 4 8.22 -14.83 -14.19
CA SER A 4 8.20 -15.94 -13.21
C SER A 4 7.18 -15.78 -12.06
N LEU A 5 6.18 -14.90 -12.18
CA LEU A 5 5.08 -14.74 -11.21
C LEU A 5 3.69 -14.91 -11.85
N THR A 6 3.55 -15.81 -12.81
CA THR A 6 2.26 -16.05 -13.48
C THR A 6 1.24 -16.79 -12.62
N LYS A 7 1.67 -17.59 -11.63
CA LYS A 7 0.79 -18.41 -10.78
C LYS A 7 1.38 -18.62 -9.39
N ILE A 8 0.53 -18.64 -8.37
CA ILE A 8 0.84 -19.04 -7.01
C ILE A 8 -0.11 -20.15 -6.56
N THR A 9 0.38 -21.03 -5.69
CA THR A 9 -0.41 -22.08 -5.04
C THR A 9 -0.18 -22.03 -3.54
N TYR A 10 -1.24 -22.12 -2.75
CA TYR A 10 -1.17 -22.15 -1.29
C TYR A 10 -2.41 -22.81 -0.69
N GLU A 11 -2.26 -23.28 0.54
CA GLU A 11 -3.33 -23.93 1.31
C GLU A 11 -4.08 -22.92 2.19
N THR A 12 -5.40 -23.04 2.20
CA THR A 12 -6.31 -22.30 3.08
C THR A 12 -7.19 -23.29 3.86
N SER A 13 -7.93 -22.81 4.86
CA SER A 13 -8.90 -23.67 5.56
C SER A 13 -10.09 -24.10 4.69
N LEU A 14 -10.26 -23.48 3.51
CA LEU A 14 -11.26 -23.85 2.51
C LEU A 14 -10.70 -24.75 1.39
N GLY A 15 -9.41 -25.12 1.47
CA GLY A 15 -8.72 -25.96 0.49
C GLY A 15 -7.60 -25.23 -0.27
N THR A 16 -7.04 -25.94 -1.25
CA THR A 16 -5.95 -25.47 -2.10
C THR A 16 -6.43 -24.35 -3.03
N VAL A 17 -5.72 -23.22 -3.01
CA VAL A 17 -5.95 -22.11 -3.92
C VAL A 17 -4.85 -22.08 -4.96
N GLU A 18 -5.26 -22.09 -6.22
CA GLU A 18 -4.40 -21.83 -7.37
C GLU A 18 -4.78 -20.50 -8.00
N LEU A 19 -3.93 -19.50 -7.82
CA LEU A 19 -4.22 -18.15 -8.27
C LEU A 19 -3.21 -17.74 -9.33
N ASP A 20 -3.69 -17.44 -10.53
CA ASP A 20 -2.88 -16.88 -11.60
C ASP A 20 -3.23 -15.43 -11.90
N PHE A 21 -2.27 -14.75 -12.53
CA PHE A 21 -2.32 -13.33 -12.81
C PHE A 21 -3.55 -12.93 -13.66
N GLN A 22 -3.90 -13.74 -14.65
CA GLN A 22 -5.00 -13.44 -15.57
C GLN A 22 -6.35 -13.62 -14.88
N THR A 23 -6.47 -14.65 -14.04
CA THR A 23 -7.65 -14.90 -13.22
C THR A 23 -7.93 -13.73 -12.28
N VAL A 24 -6.89 -13.14 -11.67
CA VAL A 24 -7.08 -11.94 -10.83
C VAL A 24 -7.66 -10.79 -11.65
N LYS A 25 -7.02 -10.42 -12.77
CA LYS A 25 -7.47 -9.29 -13.61
C LYS A 25 -8.90 -9.48 -14.12
N ASN A 26 -9.27 -10.70 -14.49
CA ASN A 26 -10.55 -10.98 -15.14
C ASN A 26 -11.72 -11.13 -14.16
N TYR A 27 -11.47 -11.66 -12.95
CA TYR A 27 -12.56 -12.11 -12.07
C TYR A 27 -12.51 -11.54 -10.66
N LEU A 28 -11.37 -11.02 -10.22
CA LEU A 28 -11.16 -10.58 -8.83
C LEU A 28 -10.96 -9.07 -8.69
N VAL A 29 -11.09 -8.33 -9.79
CA VAL A 29 -11.10 -6.86 -9.79
C VAL A 29 -12.52 -6.36 -10.04
N ARG A 30 -12.98 -5.46 -9.18
CA ARG A 30 -14.25 -4.72 -9.32
C ARG A 30 -13.96 -3.26 -9.67
N GLY A 31 -14.88 -2.63 -10.40
CA GLY A 31 -14.71 -1.26 -10.87
C GLY A 31 -13.97 -1.22 -12.21
N GLN A 32 -12.90 -0.42 -12.30
CA GLN A 32 -12.13 -0.20 -13.53
C GLN A 32 -10.98 -1.20 -13.66
N ALA A 33 -11.31 -2.46 -13.97
CA ALA A 33 -10.34 -3.55 -14.09
C ALA A 33 -9.28 -3.31 -15.17
N ASP A 34 -9.61 -2.55 -16.21
CA ASP A 34 -8.72 -2.11 -17.28
C ASP A 34 -7.58 -1.19 -16.78
N LYS A 35 -7.75 -0.56 -15.61
CA LYS A 35 -6.77 0.37 -15.04
C LYS A 35 -5.88 -0.26 -13.97
N ILE A 36 -6.05 -1.54 -13.67
CA ILE A 36 -5.23 -2.20 -12.67
C ILE A 36 -3.82 -2.48 -13.22
N THR A 37 -2.82 -2.16 -12.40
CA THR A 37 -1.41 -2.37 -12.73
C THR A 37 -0.98 -3.79 -12.37
N ASP A 38 0.09 -4.25 -13.01
CA ASP A 38 0.66 -5.57 -12.74
C ASP A 38 1.20 -5.67 -11.30
N GLN A 39 1.74 -4.56 -10.77
CA GLN A 39 2.23 -4.48 -9.40
C GLN A 39 1.09 -4.66 -8.38
N GLU A 40 -0.07 -4.03 -8.60
CA GLU A 40 -1.25 -4.17 -7.73
C GLU A 40 -1.77 -5.62 -7.71
N VAL A 41 -1.78 -6.28 -8.88
CA VAL A 41 -2.17 -7.69 -8.99
C VAL A 41 -1.19 -8.60 -8.25
N ILE A 42 0.12 -8.38 -8.43
CA ILE A 42 1.16 -9.17 -7.75
C ILE A 42 1.05 -8.97 -6.23
N LEU A 43 0.88 -7.73 -5.77
CA LEU A 43 0.71 -7.42 -4.35
C LEU A 43 -0.51 -8.14 -3.78
N PHE A 44 -1.66 -8.08 -4.45
CA PHE A 44 -2.86 -8.80 -4.05
C PHE A 44 -2.62 -10.32 -3.94
N MET A 45 -2.00 -10.93 -4.95
CA MET A 45 -1.69 -12.35 -4.95
C MET A 45 -0.79 -12.73 -3.76
N LYS A 46 0.27 -11.94 -3.50
CA LYS A 46 1.18 -12.17 -2.38
C LYS A 46 0.49 -11.98 -1.03
N THR A 47 -0.39 -10.99 -0.90
CA THR A 47 -1.17 -10.79 0.32
C THR A 47 -2.12 -11.95 0.57
N CYS A 48 -2.86 -12.43 -0.45
CA CYS A 48 -3.72 -13.60 -0.30
C CYS A 48 -2.93 -14.85 0.11
N GLN A 49 -1.73 -15.05 -0.46
CA GLN A 49 -0.84 -16.14 -0.07
C GLN A 49 -0.38 -16.03 1.40
N ALA A 50 0.15 -14.87 1.78
CA ALA A 50 0.67 -14.63 3.12
C ALA A 50 -0.43 -14.76 4.19
N GLN A 51 -1.63 -14.29 3.87
CA GLN A 51 -2.78 -14.28 4.76
C GLN A 51 -3.66 -15.53 4.64
N LYS A 52 -3.30 -16.49 3.77
CA LYS A 52 -4.10 -17.71 3.50
C LYS A 52 -5.58 -17.41 3.19
N LEU A 53 -5.83 -16.35 2.41
CA LEU A 53 -7.18 -15.95 2.00
C LEU A 53 -7.57 -16.68 0.72
N ASN A 54 -8.83 -17.09 0.61
CA ASN A 54 -9.34 -17.69 -0.62
C ASN A 54 -10.14 -16.67 -1.44
N PRO A 55 -9.56 -16.04 -2.49
CA PRO A 55 -10.27 -15.04 -3.28
C PRO A 55 -11.41 -15.63 -4.14
N PHE A 56 -11.46 -16.95 -4.33
CA PHE A 56 -12.56 -17.61 -5.02
C PHE A 56 -13.78 -17.85 -4.12
N ALA A 57 -13.58 -17.84 -2.81
CA ALA A 57 -14.69 -17.81 -1.88
C ALA A 57 -15.40 -16.46 -2.00
N GLN A 58 -16.70 -16.49 -2.27
CA GLN A 58 -17.46 -15.32 -2.66
C GLN A 58 -17.36 -14.21 -1.61
N GLY A 59 -16.68 -13.11 -1.97
CA GLY A 59 -16.56 -11.93 -1.12
C GLY A 59 -15.47 -12.00 -0.06
N GLU A 60 -14.61 -13.03 -0.04
CA GLU A 60 -13.55 -13.17 0.95
C GLU A 60 -12.38 -12.22 0.71
N ALA A 61 -11.91 -12.10 -0.53
CA ALA A 61 -10.86 -11.18 -0.92
C ALA A 61 -11.01 -10.75 -2.38
N TYR A 62 -11.00 -9.45 -2.65
CA TYR A 62 -11.02 -8.91 -4.02
C TYR A 62 -10.43 -7.50 -4.08
N LEU A 63 -10.10 -7.03 -5.27
CA LEU A 63 -9.60 -5.69 -5.53
C LEU A 63 -10.73 -4.77 -6.00
N ILE A 64 -10.67 -3.51 -5.59
CA ILE A 64 -11.48 -2.42 -6.13
C ILE A 64 -10.52 -1.39 -6.74
N LYS A 65 -10.75 -1.02 -8.01
CA LYS A 65 -10.01 0.04 -8.69
C LYS A 65 -10.96 1.14 -9.16
N PHE A 66 -10.67 2.38 -8.78
CA PHE A 66 -11.37 3.57 -9.24
C PHE A 66 -10.37 4.67 -9.64
N GLY A 67 -10.62 5.32 -10.78
CA GLY A 67 -9.84 6.49 -11.19
C GLY A 67 -8.36 6.16 -11.38
N SER A 68 -7.52 7.04 -10.84
CA SER A 68 -6.06 6.90 -10.80
C SER A 68 -5.54 6.36 -9.46
N ASP A 69 -6.41 6.22 -8.46
CA ASP A 69 -6.00 5.90 -7.09
C ASP A 69 -5.52 4.44 -6.98
N PRO A 70 -4.60 4.13 -6.06
CA PRO A 70 -4.16 2.74 -5.82
C PRO A 70 -5.34 1.79 -5.59
N ALA A 71 -5.23 0.57 -6.13
CA ALA A 71 -6.26 -0.45 -5.95
C ALA A 71 -6.41 -0.79 -4.46
N GLN A 72 -7.65 -0.80 -3.99
CA GLN A 72 -7.99 -1.17 -2.63
C GLN A 72 -8.29 -2.67 -2.55
N MET A 73 -7.58 -3.39 -1.69
CA MET A 73 -7.91 -4.77 -1.36
C MET A 73 -9.00 -4.79 -0.30
N VAL A 74 -10.12 -5.45 -0.62
CA VAL A 74 -11.22 -5.67 0.32
C VAL A 74 -11.17 -7.10 0.82
N VAL A 75 -11.13 -7.24 2.15
CA VAL A 75 -11.35 -8.51 2.83
C VAL A 75 -12.80 -8.56 3.36
N GLY A 76 -13.47 -9.69 3.12
CA GLY A 76 -14.82 -9.96 3.58
C GLY A 76 -14.89 -10.22 5.08
N LYS A 77 -16.06 -9.92 5.67
CA LYS A 77 -16.35 -10.21 7.09
C LYS A 77 -16.18 -11.70 7.41
N ASP A 78 -16.55 -12.58 6.49
CA ASP A 78 -16.52 -14.03 6.68
C ASP A 78 -15.09 -14.57 6.88
N ALA A 79 -14.09 -13.95 6.24
CA ALA A 79 -12.68 -14.28 6.47
C ALA A 79 -12.30 -14.02 7.93
N TYR A 80 -12.73 -12.87 8.46
CA TYR A 80 -12.47 -12.51 9.84
C TYR A 80 -13.20 -13.44 10.81
N MET A 81 -14.46 -13.75 10.52
CA MET A 81 -15.27 -14.62 11.37
C MET A 81 -14.73 -16.05 11.40
N ARG A 82 -14.40 -16.63 10.24
CA ARG A 82 -13.83 -17.98 10.17
C ARG A 82 -12.56 -18.10 11.00
N ARG A 83 -11.64 -17.14 10.87
CA ARG A 83 -10.40 -17.11 11.65
C ARG A 83 -10.65 -16.99 13.15
N ALA A 84 -11.70 -16.29 13.57
CA ALA A 84 -12.09 -16.19 14.97
C ALA A 84 -12.58 -17.55 15.48
N GLU A 85 -13.47 -18.20 14.74
CA GLU A 85 -14.04 -19.51 15.08
C GLU A 85 -12.99 -20.62 15.12
N GLU A 86 -11.94 -20.51 14.29
CA GLU A 86 -10.80 -21.44 14.30
C GLU A 86 -9.87 -21.22 15.52
N ASN A 87 -9.94 -20.07 16.19
CA ASN A 87 -9.09 -19.78 17.34
C ASN A 87 -9.60 -20.49 18.62
N PRO A 88 -8.82 -21.37 19.28
CA PRO A 88 -9.26 -22.10 20.47
C PRO A 88 -9.62 -21.23 21.69
N ALA A 89 -9.12 -19.99 21.75
CA ALA A 89 -9.42 -19.03 22.80
C ALA A 89 -10.69 -18.23 22.54
N TYR A 90 -11.28 -18.27 21.35
CA TYR A 90 -12.48 -17.51 21.02
C TYR A 90 -13.72 -18.03 21.73
N ARG A 91 -14.51 -17.13 22.32
CA ARG A 91 -15.75 -17.44 23.06
C ARG A 91 -16.95 -16.68 22.52
N GLY A 92 -16.90 -16.29 21.24
CA GLY A 92 -17.94 -15.51 20.60
C GLY A 92 -17.73 -14.01 20.71
N HIS A 93 -18.63 -13.28 20.08
CA HIS A 93 -18.67 -11.83 20.13
C HIS A 93 -20.11 -11.33 20.11
N LYS A 94 -20.30 -10.08 20.53
CA LYS A 94 -21.52 -9.31 20.30
C LYS A 94 -21.17 -8.04 19.56
N SER A 95 -22.02 -7.63 18.64
CA SER A 95 -21.80 -6.41 17.86
C SER A 95 -23.12 -5.72 17.54
N GLY A 96 -23.01 -4.46 17.15
CA GLY A 96 -24.13 -3.73 16.61
C GLY A 96 -23.81 -2.27 16.39
N ILE A 97 -24.85 -1.43 16.47
CA ILE A 97 -24.78 -0.01 16.14
C ILE A 97 -24.98 0.86 17.38
N VAL A 98 -24.40 2.06 17.32
CA VAL A 98 -24.59 3.14 18.29
C VAL A 98 -25.52 4.16 17.66
N VAL A 99 -26.60 4.51 18.33
CA VAL A 99 -27.61 5.43 17.82
C VAL A 99 -27.94 6.53 18.81
N LEU A 100 -28.32 7.70 18.30
CA LEU A 100 -28.96 8.76 19.06
C LEU A 100 -30.48 8.59 18.94
N ARG A 101 -31.18 8.51 20.07
CA ARG A 101 -32.64 8.49 20.15
C ARG A 101 -33.09 9.59 21.11
N GLY A 102 -33.63 10.68 20.55
CA GLY A 102 -33.80 11.92 21.32
C GLY A 102 -32.44 12.44 21.77
N ASP A 103 -32.23 12.57 23.08
CA ASP A 103 -30.96 13.02 23.67
C ASP A 103 -30.11 11.86 24.24
N GLN A 104 -30.50 10.61 23.99
CA GLN A 104 -29.82 9.43 24.55
C GLN A 104 -29.00 8.70 23.49
N VAL A 105 -27.74 8.43 23.83
CA VAL A 105 -26.87 7.53 23.07
C VAL A 105 -27.10 6.09 23.54
N ILE A 106 -27.46 5.21 22.60
CA ILE A 106 -27.85 3.82 22.87
C ILE A 106 -26.99 2.87 22.03
N GLN A 107 -26.35 1.90 22.67
CA GLN A 107 -25.73 0.76 22.01
C GLN A 107 -26.80 -0.33 21.77
N LYS A 108 -27.08 -0.63 20.51
CA LYS A 108 -28.02 -1.67 20.09
C LYS A 108 -27.26 -2.85 19.52
N GLU A 109 -27.62 -4.06 19.93
CA GLU A 109 -27.12 -5.29 19.31
C GLU A 109 -27.79 -5.46 17.93
N GLY A 110 -27.01 -5.89 16.94
CA GLY A 110 -27.44 -5.93 15.55
C GLY A 110 -27.44 -4.56 14.84
N THR A 111 -27.95 -4.54 13.61
CA THR A 111 -27.81 -3.40 12.68
C THR A 111 -29.14 -2.77 12.26
N CYS A 112 -30.22 -3.08 12.98
CA CYS A 112 -31.54 -2.51 12.69
C CYS A 112 -31.64 -1.08 13.22
N LEU A 113 -31.77 -0.09 12.33
CA LEU A 113 -32.04 1.30 12.66
C LEU A 113 -33.55 1.56 12.65
N TYR A 114 -34.11 2.06 13.75
CA TYR A 114 -35.54 2.36 13.86
C TYR A 114 -35.87 3.80 13.45
N PRO A 115 -37.12 4.08 13.05
CA PRO A 115 -37.57 5.45 12.82
C PRO A 115 -37.34 6.35 14.05
N GLY A 116 -36.81 7.56 13.83
CA GLY A 116 -36.49 8.50 14.90
C GLY A 116 -35.12 8.28 15.57
N GLU A 117 -34.33 7.33 15.08
CA GLU A 117 -32.94 7.14 15.49
C GLU A 117 -31.96 7.71 14.45
N THR A 118 -30.87 8.28 14.94
CA THR A 118 -29.74 8.70 14.11
C THR A 118 -28.56 7.78 14.36
N LEU A 119 -28.00 7.18 13.31
CA LEU A 119 -26.80 6.35 13.42
C LEU A 119 -25.58 7.20 13.78
N LEU A 120 -24.88 6.84 14.86
CA LEU A 120 -23.67 7.51 15.32
C LEU A 120 -22.41 6.67 15.06
N GLY A 121 -22.51 5.34 15.13
CA GLY A 121 -21.34 4.47 15.11
C GLY A 121 -21.66 2.98 15.14
N GLY A 122 -20.62 2.18 15.31
CA GLY A 122 -20.67 0.73 15.44
C GLY A 122 -19.85 0.28 16.64
N TRP A 123 -20.22 -0.85 17.23
CA TRP A 123 -19.49 -1.40 18.38
C TRP A 123 -19.37 -2.92 18.29
N CYS A 124 -18.33 -3.47 18.92
CA CYS A 124 -18.12 -4.91 19.05
C CYS A 124 -17.45 -5.25 20.39
N ARG A 125 -17.90 -6.34 21.02
CA ARG A 125 -17.34 -6.98 22.21
C ARG A 125 -16.93 -8.40 21.84
N VAL A 126 -15.64 -8.69 21.88
CA VAL A 126 -15.11 -10.04 21.65
C VAL A 126 -14.77 -10.66 22.99
N HIS A 127 -15.27 -11.87 23.24
CA HIS A 127 -14.94 -12.64 24.43
C HIS A 127 -13.88 -13.68 24.07
N ARG A 128 -12.78 -13.72 24.83
CA ARG A 128 -11.71 -14.69 24.65
C ARG A 128 -11.20 -15.25 25.97
N ILE A 129 -10.51 -16.38 25.93
CA ILE A 129 -9.73 -16.90 27.07
C ILE A 129 -8.27 -16.49 26.91
N ARG A 130 -7.72 -15.78 27.89
CA ARG A 130 -6.31 -15.43 27.92
C ARG A 130 -5.45 -16.65 28.27
N THR A 131 -4.19 -16.63 27.88
CA THR A 131 -3.17 -17.55 28.39
C THR A 131 -3.21 -17.57 29.92
N GLY A 132 -3.52 -18.73 30.50
CA GLY A 132 -3.76 -18.90 31.94
C GLY A 132 -5.22 -19.17 32.34
N GLY A 133 -6.16 -19.15 31.38
CA GLY A 133 -7.54 -19.62 31.59
C GLY A 133 -8.55 -18.55 32.03
N ALA A 134 -8.09 -17.32 32.30
CA ALA A 134 -8.99 -16.21 32.63
C ALA A 134 -9.74 -15.71 31.38
N GLY A 135 -11.05 -15.49 31.52
CA GLY A 135 -11.85 -14.83 30.49
C GLY A 135 -11.50 -13.36 30.37
N GLU A 136 -11.55 -12.83 29.15
CA GLU A 136 -11.28 -11.44 28.81
C GLU A 136 -12.31 -10.95 27.79
N GLU A 137 -12.73 -9.69 27.93
CA GLU A 137 -13.54 -8.98 26.95
C GLU A 137 -12.71 -7.89 26.30
N ILE A 138 -12.71 -7.86 24.97
CA ILE A 138 -12.12 -6.78 24.18
C ILE A 138 -13.25 -5.98 23.55
N PHE A 139 -13.30 -4.69 23.86
CA PHE A 139 -14.32 -3.78 23.37
C PHE A 139 -13.74 -2.78 22.37
N LYS A 140 -14.47 -2.56 21.28
CA LYS A 140 -14.22 -1.48 20.31
C LYS A 140 -15.52 -0.78 19.96
N GLU A 141 -15.45 0.53 19.83
CA GLU A 141 -16.52 1.40 19.36
C GLU A 141 -15.91 2.39 18.37
N VAL A 142 -16.58 2.58 17.23
CA VAL A 142 -16.10 3.39 16.11
C VAL A 142 -17.18 4.36 15.67
N SER A 143 -16.77 5.58 15.32
CA SER A 143 -17.67 6.65 14.88
C SER A 143 -17.98 6.51 13.39
N LEU A 144 -19.26 6.60 13.01
CA LEU A 144 -19.66 6.59 11.59
C LEU A 144 -18.96 7.70 10.80
N LYS A 145 -18.77 8.87 11.42
CA LYS A 145 -18.20 10.06 10.79
C LYS A 145 -16.77 9.84 10.26
N GLU A 146 -16.01 8.96 10.89
CA GLU A 146 -14.61 8.69 10.53
C GLU A 146 -14.50 7.79 9.28
N TYR A 147 -15.46 6.89 9.10
CA TYR A 147 -15.38 5.84 8.07
C TYR A 147 -16.33 6.07 6.88
N ASP A 148 -17.41 6.83 7.04
CA ASP A 148 -18.32 7.14 5.94
C ASP A 148 -17.73 8.18 4.99
N LYS A 149 -17.05 7.68 3.95
CA LYS A 149 -16.52 8.48 2.84
C LYS A 149 -17.57 8.73 1.73
N GLY A 150 -18.85 8.48 1.99
CA GLY A 150 -19.94 8.71 1.02
C GLY A 150 -19.95 7.75 -0.18
N GLN A 151 -19.26 6.60 -0.06
CA GLN A 151 -19.21 5.59 -1.11
C GLN A 151 -20.51 4.78 -1.19
N ALA A 152 -20.76 4.09 -2.31
CA ALA A 152 -22.06 3.46 -2.61
C ALA A 152 -22.57 2.50 -1.51
N ASN A 153 -21.69 1.68 -0.93
CA ASN A 153 -22.06 0.75 0.15
C ASN A 153 -22.41 1.48 1.45
N TRP A 154 -21.74 2.60 1.74
CA TRP A 154 -22.02 3.41 2.93
C TRP A 154 -23.34 4.17 2.79
N LYS A 155 -23.68 4.62 1.58
CA LYS A 155 -24.99 5.22 1.28
C LYS A 155 -26.15 4.23 1.40
N THR A 156 -25.94 2.98 1.01
CA THR A 156 -27.02 1.97 0.92
C THR A 156 -27.13 1.07 2.14
N LYS A 157 -26.03 0.82 2.86
CA LYS A 157 -25.95 -0.11 4.01
C LYS A 157 -25.08 0.44 5.16
N PRO A 158 -25.27 1.68 5.63
CA PRO A 158 -24.37 2.31 6.60
C PRO A 158 -24.26 1.54 7.92
N CYS A 159 -25.37 0.99 8.42
CA CYS A 159 -25.41 0.23 9.68
C CYS A 159 -24.57 -1.05 9.61
N THR A 160 -24.64 -1.79 8.49
CA THR A 160 -23.85 -3.00 8.27
C THR A 160 -22.38 -2.68 8.08
N MET A 161 -22.07 -1.58 7.38
CA MET A 161 -20.69 -1.18 7.12
C MET A 161 -19.97 -0.76 8.41
N ILE A 162 -20.60 0.07 9.25
CA ILE A 162 -19.97 0.51 10.49
C ILE A 162 -19.82 -0.62 11.52
N GLU A 163 -20.79 -1.54 11.57
CA GLU A 163 -20.69 -2.76 12.39
C GLU A 163 -19.54 -3.66 11.93
N LYS A 164 -19.35 -3.82 10.61
CA LYS A 164 -18.22 -4.57 10.05
C LYS A 164 -16.88 -3.99 10.51
N VAL A 165 -16.71 -2.66 10.48
CA VAL A 165 -15.48 -1.99 10.94
C VAL A 165 -15.25 -2.25 12.43
N ALA A 166 -16.28 -2.13 13.26
CA ALA A 166 -16.16 -2.41 14.69
C ALA A 166 -15.73 -3.86 14.96
N VAL A 167 -16.33 -4.82 14.22
CA VAL A 167 -16.01 -6.25 14.34
C VAL A 167 -14.56 -6.53 13.92
N SER A 168 -14.09 -5.97 12.80
CA SER A 168 -12.71 -6.17 12.36
C SER A 168 -11.71 -5.61 13.37
N GLN A 169 -11.94 -4.43 13.93
CA GLN A 169 -11.05 -3.86 14.95
C GLN A 169 -11.02 -4.69 16.23
N ALA A 170 -12.19 -5.14 16.69
CA ALA A 170 -12.28 -5.92 17.92
C ALA A 170 -11.60 -7.29 17.77
N LEU A 171 -11.80 -7.98 16.63
CA LEU A 171 -11.15 -9.26 16.37
C LEU A 171 -9.63 -9.13 16.24
N ARG A 172 -9.13 -8.07 15.59
CA ARG A 172 -7.69 -7.79 15.51
C ARG A 172 -7.08 -7.51 16.88
N ALA A 173 -7.75 -6.72 17.70
CA ALA A 173 -7.31 -6.47 19.07
C ALA A 173 -7.39 -7.74 19.94
N ALA A 174 -8.40 -8.59 19.71
CA ALA A 174 -8.58 -9.85 20.42
C ALA A 174 -7.66 -10.98 19.95
N PHE A 175 -7.10 -10.93 18.75
CA PHE A 175 -6.21 -11.98 18.26
C PHE A 175 -5.10 -11.42 17.37
N PRO A 176 -4.20 -10.56 17.88
CA PRO A 176 -3.24 -9.84 17.02
C PRO A 176 -2.38 -10.75 16.14
N LYS A 177 -2.00 -11.94 16.65
CA LYS A 177 -1.20 -12.92 15.92
C LYS A 177 -1.93 -13.56 14.76
N ASP A 178 -3.24 -13.77 14.89
CA ASP A 178 -4.01 -14.41 13.83
C ASP A 178 -4.35 -13.41 12.73
N TYR A 179 -4.50 -12.13 13.06
CA TYR A 179 -4.91 -11.08 12.11
C TYR A 179 -3.79 -10.11 11.72
N GLU A 180 -2.53 -10.51 11.91
CA GLU A 180 -1.38 -9.71 11.49
C GLU A 180 -1.47 -9.38 9.99
N GLY A 181 -1.30 -8.10 9.61
CA GLY A 181 -1.38 -7.66 8.22
C GLY A 181 -2.80 -7.67 7.61
N MET A 182 -3.83 -7.95 8.40
CA MET A 182 -5.23 -7.83 7.99
C MET A 182 -5.76 -6.47 8.41
N TYR A 183 -6.13 -5.64 7.46
CA TYR A 183 -6.91 -4.43 7.70
C TYR A 183 -8.13 -4.46 6.80
N VAL A 184 -9.19 -3.77 7.18
CA VAL A 184 -10.32 -3.58 6.27
C VAL A 184 -10.06 -2.36 5.39
N ALA A 185 -10.47 -2.41 4.12
CA ALA A 185 -10.22 -1.33 3.15
C ALA A 185 -10.72 0.04 3.66
N GLU A 186 -11.77 0.00 4.47
CA GLU A 186 -12.41 1.13 5.12
C GLU A 186 -11.47 1.87 6.10
N GLU A 187 -10.46 1.20 6.66
CA GLU A 187 -9.45 1.76 7.58
C GLU A 187 -8.19 2.25 6.87
N VAL A 188 -8.05 1.98 5.58
CA VAL A 188 -6.90 2.41 4.79
C VAL A 188 -7.24 3.78 4.19
N SER A 189 -6.45 4.79 4.55
CA SER A 189 -6.55 6.12 3.95
C SER A 189 -6.14 6.08 2.47
N GLU A 190 -6.47 7.12 1.71
CA GLU A 190 -5.98 7.26 0.33
C GLU A 190 -4.44 7.32 0.26
N GLN A 191 -3.77 7.60 1.39
CA GLN A 191 -2.31 7.57 1.55
C GLN A 191 -1.76 6.32 2.26
N GLY A 192 -2.57 5.29 2.52
CA GLY A 192 -2.14 4.03 3.16
C GLY A 192 -2.70 3.81 4.57
N TYR A 193 -2.10 2.87 5.31
CA TYR A 193 -2.57 2.45 6.64
C TYR A 193 -2.42 3.59 7.65
N THR A 194 -3.53 4.03 8.23
CA THR A 194 -3.50 4.76 9.50
C THR A 194 -3.41 3.72 10.62
N ASP A 195 -2.46 3.88 11.53
CA ASP A 195 -2.22 3.02 12.71
C ASP A 195 -1.41 1.73 12.49
N ALA A 196 -0.24 1.88 11.88
CA ALA A 196 0.89 1.06 12.29
C ALA A 196 1.93 1.98 12.94
N GLU A 197 2.00 1.96 14.28
CA GLU A 197 3.23 2.33 14.98
C GLU A 197 4.31 1.32 14.57
N TYR A 198 4.88 1.53 13.39
CA TYR A 198 6.18 0.95 13.10
C TYR A 198 7.15 1.67 14.03
N GLU A 199 7.58 0.97 15.09
CA GLU A 199 8.79 1.35 15.80
C GLU A 199 9.88 1.57 14.75
N ASN A 200 10.33 2.81 14.74
CA ASN A 200 11.28 3.41 13.84
C ASN A 200 12.57 2.59 13.79
N MET A 201 12.67 1.63 12.87
CA MET A 201 13.96 1.15 12.39
C MET A 201 14.50 2.15 11.38
N GLY A 202 15.11 3.21 11.92
CA GLY A 202 16.14 4.01 11.26
C GLY A 202 15.64 4.93 10.14
N THR A 203 15.16 6.10 10.53
CA THR A 203 15.19 7.30 9.68
C THR A 203 16.61 7.56 9.15
N VAL A 204 16.80 7.52 7.83
CA VAL A 204 17.87 8.27 7.16
C VAL A 204 17.23 9.15 6.10
N GLY A 205 17.21 10.46 6.39
CA GLY A 205 17.18 11.56 5.41
C GLY A 205 15.88 11.76 4.63
N GLY A 206 15.19 12.87 4.88
CA GLY A 206 13.94 13.22 4.20
C GLY A 206 14.08 13.32 2.67
N GLU A 207 13.07 12.79 1.98
CA GLU A 207 12.80 13.13 0.58
C GLU A 207 11.47 13.90 0.53
N GLU A 208 11.54 15.12 -0.01
CA GLU A 208 10.36 15.83 -0.51
C GLU A 208 9.63 14.97 -1.56
N PRO A 209 8.32 15.19 -1.79
CA PRO A 209 7.54 14.43 -2.76
C PRO A 209 8.25 14.33 -4.13
N ILE A 210 8.50 13.09 -4.56
CA ILE A 210 9.22 12.77 -5.79
C ILE A 210 8.36 13.20 -6.99
N ASP A 211 8.79 14.27 -7.68
CA ASP A 211 8.16 14.74 -8.92
C ASP A 211 8.47 13.79 -10.08
N MET A 212 7.47 12.97 -10.41
CA MET A 212 7.51 11.97 -11.48
C MET A 212 7.16 12.55 -12.87
N THR A 213 6.97 13.87 -13.00
CA THR A 213 6.71 14.46 -14.32
C THR A 213 7.93 14.27 -15.24
N PRO A 214 7.75 13.97 -16.53
CA PRO A 214 8.86 13.91 -17.47
C PRO A 214 9.53 15.27 -17.63
N ILE A 215 10.86 15.28 -17.74
CA ILE A 215 11.61 16.51 -17.99
C ILE A 215 11.15 17.23 -19.26
N SER A 216 11.18 18.56 -19.21
CA SER A 216 10.85 19.39 -20.37
C SER A 216 11.92 19.28 -21.46
N GLN A 217 11.54 19.63 -22.69
CA GLN A 217 12.48 19.65 -23.82
C GLN A 217 13.64 20.63 -23.58
N ASP A 218 13.42 21.69 -22.81
CA ASP A 218 14.44 22.70 -22.50
C ASP A 218 15.40 22.23 -21.42
N GLN A 219 14.93 21.50 -20.40
CA GLN A 219 15.79 20.84 -19.42
C GLN A 219 16.69 19.80 -20.10
N ARG A 220 16.12 19.00 -21.01
CA ARG A 220 16.89 18.05 -21.82
C ARG A 220 17.97 18.77 -22.63
N LYS A 221 17.65 19.85 -23.32
CA LYS A 221 18.64 20.63 -24.11
C LYS A 221 19.73 21.23 -23.22
N ALA A 222 19.38 21.72 -22.03
CA ALA A 222 20.33 22.33 -21.10
C ALA A 222 21.39 21.32 -20.63
N LEU A 223 20.98 20.10 -20.27
CA LEU A 223 21.90 19.02 -19.87
C LEU A 223 22.91 18.70 -20.98
N PHE A 224 22.44 18.44 -22.20
CA PHE A 224 23.35 18.13 -23.31
C PHE A 224 24.26 19.31 -23.65
N LYS A 225 23.75 20.54 -23.61
CA LYS A 225 24.54 21.75 -23.87
C LYS A 225 25.68 21.90 -22.85
N MET A 226 25.40 21.75 -21.56
CA MET A 226 26.38 21.86 -20.48
C MET A 226 27.53 20.86 -20.67
N VAL A 227 27.20 19.59 -20.94
CA VAL A 227 28.22 18.55 -21.13
C VAL A 227 29.01 18.77 -22.43
N HIS A 228 28.34 19.17 -23.52
CA HIS A 228 29.00 19.43 -24.80
C HIS A 228 29.92 20.64 -24.77
N GLU A 229 29.63 21.67 -23.95
CA GLU A 229 30.50 22.83 -23.77
C GLU A 229 31.80 22.47 -23.05
N LYS A 230 31.78 21.47 -22.17
CA LYS A 230 32.96 21.04 -21.40
C LYS A 230 33.80 19.95 -22.07
N LEU A 231 33.17 18.94 -22.69
CA LEU A 231 33.87 17.76 -23.24
C LEU A 231 33.72 17.60 -24.77
N GLY A 232 33.00 18.51 -25.43
CA GLY A 232 32.63 18.33 -26.85
C GLY A 232 31.55 17.28 -27.07
N LYS A 233 31.05 17.17 -28.30
CA LYS A 233 29.85 16.39 -28.63
C LYS A 233 30.02 14.87 -28.50
N GLU A 234 31.16 14.32 -28.93
CA GLU A 234 31.37 12.86 -28.94
C GLU A 234 31.61 12.32 -27.53
N GLN A 235 32.57 12.89 -26.80
CA GLN A 235 32.89 12.47 -25.43
C GLN A 235 31.74 12.81 -24.48
N GLY A 236 31.07 13.96 -24.67
CA GLY A 236 29.93 14.35 -23.85
C GLY A 236 28.71 13.44 -24.01
N ASN A 237 28.43 12.95 -25.23
CA ASN A 237 27.37 11.96 -25.43
C ASN A 237 27.72 10.60 -24.80
N GLY A 238 28.99 10.21 -24.84
CA GLY A 238 29.48 9.00 -24.15
C GLY A 238 29.32 9.08 -22.64
N LEU A 239 29.67 10.23 -22.03
CA LEU A 239 29.49 10.45 -20.60
C LEU A 239 28.02 10.39 -20.18
N ILE A 240 27.14 11.07 -20.91
CA ILE A 240 25.70 11.05 -20.61
C ILE A 240 25.17 9.61 -20.70
N GLN A 241 25.57 8.84 -21.71
CA GLN A 241 25.16 7.43 -21.83
C GLN A 241 25.68 6.56 -20.68
N ALA A 242 26.93 6.76 -20.26
CA ALA A 242 27.50 6.03 -19.12
C ALA A 242 26.76 6.33 -17.82
N VAL A 243 26.49 7.61 -17.53
CA VAL A 243 25.74 8.01 -16.34
C VAL A 243 24.29 7.50 -16.41
N LEU A 244 23.63 7.57 -17.57
CA LEU A 244 22.27 7.01 -17.71
C LEU A 244 22.22 5.50 -17.44
N ALA A 245 23.23 4.75 -17.87
CA ALA A 245 23.33 3.32 -17.60
C ALA A 245 23.47 3.02 -16.09
N GLU A 246 24.16 3.88 -15.31
CA GLU A 246 24.23 3.76 -13.83
C GLU A 246 22.83 3.86 -13.20
N PHE A 247 21.95 4.68 -13.78
CA PHE A 247 20.56 4.83 -13.34
C PHE A 247 19.58 3.87 -14.03
N SER A 248 20.07 2.85 -14.74
CA SER A 248 19.25 1.89 -15.51
C SER A 248 18.32 2.55 -16.54
N LEU A 249 18.77 3.65 -17.16
CA LEU A 249 18.06 4.37 -18.21
C LEU A 249 18.78 4.24 -19.55
N ASP A 250 18.04 3.91 -20.61
CA ASP A 250 18.59 3.84 -21.97
C ASP A 250 18.58 5.21 -22.69
N SER A 251 17.79 6.16 -22.18
CA SER A 251 17.59 7.46 -22.83
C SER A 251 17.15 8.52 -21.83
N THR A 252 17.42 9.78 -22.16
CA THR A 252 16.84 10.95 -21.46
C THR A 252 15.38 11.20 -21.85
N ASN A 253 14.79 10.40 -22.73
CA ASN A 253 13.41 10.57 -23.17
C ASN A 253 12.44 9.98 -22.14
N GLY A 254 11.52 10.79 -21.62
CA GLY A 254 10.58 10.35 -20.58
C GLY A 254 11.19 10.22 -19.17
N MET A 255 12.40 10.73 -18.96
CA MET A 255 13.06 10.73 -17.65
C MET A 255 12.27 11.61 -16.65
N PRO A 256 11.94 11.11 -15.45
CA PRO A 256 11.34 11.93 -14.38
C PRO A 256 12.26 13.07 -13.92
N VAL A 257 11.68 14.22 -13.55
CA VAL A 257 12.43 15.38 -13.02
C VAL A 257 13.25 15.01 -11.77
N SER A 258 12.73 14.14 -10.91
CA SER A 258 13.46 13.61 -9.75
C SER A 258 14.74 12.85 -10.12
N THR A 259 14.71 12.10 -11.22
CA THR A 259 15.86 11.34 -11.72
C THR A 259 16.82 12.24 -12.48
N TYR A 260 16.30 13.29 -13.13
CA TYR A 260 17.11 14.28 -13.82
C TYR A 260 18.07 15.03 -12.91
N HIS A 261 17.63 15.45 -11.71
CA HIS A 261 18.55 16.11 -10.76
C HIS A 261 19.68 15.17 -10.33
N LYS A 262 19.36 13.91 -10.01
CA LYS A 262 20.36 12.89 -9.63
C LYS A 262 21.36 12.60 -10.77
N VAL A 263 20.87 12.55 -12.02
CA VAL A 263 21.73 12.42 -13.21
C VAL A 263 22.60 13.66 -13.43
N LEU A 264 22.05 14.86 -13.23
CA LEU A 264 22.77 16.12 -13.42
C LEU A 264 23.89 16.29 -12.38
N ASP A 265 23.62 15.99 -11.11
CA ASP A 265 24.62 16.01 -10.03
C ASP A 265 25.75 15.02 -10.33
N ARG A 266 25.41 13.81 -10.77
CA ARG A 266 26.41 12.79 -11.12
C ARG A 266 27.26 13.19 -12.34
N VAL A 267 26.64 13.80 -13.35
CA VAL A 267 27.36 14.34 -14.50
C VAL A 267 28.31 15.46 -14.07
N MET A 268 27.89 16.35 -13.17
CA MET A 268 28.74 17.43 -12.66
C MET A 268 29.91 16.88 -11.84
N GLU A 269 29.69 15.90 -10.98
CA GLU A 269 30.75 15.24 -10.20
C GLU A 269 31.81 14.62 -11.12
N VAL A 270 31.39 13.93 -12.18
CA VAL A 270 32.33 13.33 -13.14
C VAL A 270 33.08 14.42 -13.92
N LEU A 271 32.42 15.51 -14.30
CA LEU A 271 33.07 16.64 -14.97
C LEU A 271 34.11 17.35 -14.06
N GLU A 272 33.81 17.51 -12.77
CA GLU A 272 34.75 18.08 -11.80
C GLU A 272 35.95 17.16 -11.54
N SER A 273 35.72 15.84 -11.53
CA SER A 273 36.83 14.87 -11.41
C SER A 273 37.78 14.93 -12.61
N CYS A 274 37.25 15.14 -13.84
CA CYS A 274 38.06 15.31 -15.04
C CYS A 274 38.85 16.64 -15.06
N ASP A 275 38.31 17.73 -14.50
CA ASP A 275 39.03 19.01 -14.38
C ASP A 275 40.17 18.93 -13.34
N SER A 276 40.05 18.06 -12.31
CA SER A 276 41.07 17.89 -11.26
C SER A 276 42.31 17.12 -11.74
N GLU A 277 42.14 16.09 -12.58
CA GLU A 277 43.25 15.32 -13.15
C GLU A 277 44.12 16.16 -14.11
N ALA A 278 43.52 17.13 -14.82
CA ALA A 278 44.26 18.03 -15.71
C ALA A 278 45.17 19.04 -14.99
N SER A 279 44.99 19.25 -13.67
CA SER A 279 45.84 20.14 -12.87
C SER A 279 47.02 19.44 -12.19
N SER A 280 47.09 18.10 -12.25
CA SER A 280 48.07 17.30 -11.50
C SER A 280 49.30 16.87 -12.31
N THR A 281 49.41 17.28 -13.57
CA THR A 281 50.51 16.88 -14.47
C THR A 281 51.65 17.89 -14.61
N ASP A 282 51.80 18.88 -13.72
CA ASP A 282 52.87 19.89 -13.85
C ASP A 282 53.96 19.88 -12.77
N ASP A 283 54.02 18.89 -11.87
CA ASP A 283 55.10 18.79 -10.88
C ASP A 283 55.70 17.37 -10.81
N ALA A 284 56.45 16.99 -11.85
CA ALA A 284 57.36 15.84 -11.78
C ALA A 284 58.56 15.97 -12.74
N GLU A 285 59.34 17.06 -12.65
CA GLU A 285 60.75 17.06 -13.07
C GLU A 285 61.62 17.68 -11.98
N GLY A 286 62.17 16.82 -11.11
CA GLY A 286 63.38 17.14 -10.35
C GLY A 286 64.55 16.39 -10.97
N PRO A 287 65.63 17.06 -11.45
CA PRO A 287 66.74 16.38 -12.06
C PRO A 287 67.61 15.72 -10.99
N ALA A 288 68.09 14.52 -11.32
CA ALA A 288 69.09 13.77 -10.59
C ALA A 288 70.48 14.38 -10.79
N GLU A 289 71.14 14.76 -9.69
CA GLU A 289 72.52 14.40 -9.27
C GLU A 289 72.93 15.20 -8.02
#